data_AF-A0A0P9SLA7-F1
#
_entry.id   AF-A0A0P9SLA7-F1
#
_cell.length_a   1.000
_cell.length_b   1.000
_cell.length_c   1.000
_cell.angle_alpha   90.00
_cell.angle_beta   90.00
_cell.angle_gamma   90.00
#
_symmetry.space_group_name_H-M   'P 1'
#
loop_
_entity.id
_entity.type
_entity.pdbx_description
1 polymer ?
#
loop_
_entity_poly.entity_id
_entity_poly.type
_entity_poly.pdbx_seq_one_letter_code
_entity_poly.pdbx_strand_id
1 'polypeptide(L)'
;MDVHQLALLARQPSAVLIERQFFWGMPKRGLALILANALFWQPLLVQAEGIVVSGTNTSLNQAGNGVPIINIATPNASGLSHNQFQQYNVDSQGVILNNSTNQTQSTQLGGIIVGNSNLRGTAATT
;
A
#
# COMPACT_ATOMS: atom_id res chain seq x y z
N MET A 1 -33.97 -58.19 21.21
CA MET A 1 -32.64 -57.67 20.77
C MET A 1 -32.42 -58.14 19.35
N ASP A 2 -32.90 -57.39 18.36
CA ASP A 2 -32.78 -57.76 16.94
C ASP A 2 -31.42 -57.32 16.39
N VAL A 3 -30.39 -58.10 16.73
CA VAL A 3 -29.00 -57.86 16.30
C VAL A 3 -28.84 -58.03 14.77
N HIS A 4 -29.85 -58.57 14.10
CA HIS A 4 -29.86 -58.81 12.65
C HIS A 4 -30.11 -57.54 11.81
N GLN A 5 -30.70 -56.47 12.37
CA GLN A 5 -30.90 -55.22 11.62
C GLN A 5 -29.60 -54.41 11.47
N LEU A 6 -28.69 -54.48 12.45
CA LEU A 6 -27.40 -53.79 12.41
C LEU A 6 -26.42 -54.42 11.40
N ALA A 7 -26.57 -55.72 11.13
CA ALA A 7 -25.73 -56.45 10.18
C ALA A 7 -25.97 -56.03 8.71
N LEU A 8 -27.14 -55.47 8.39
CA LEU A 8 -27.48 -55.05 7.02
C LEU A 8 -26.86 -53.69 6.65
N LEU A 9 -26.71 -52.79 7.63
CA LEU A 9 -26.13 -51.44 7.43
C LEU A 9 -24.62 -51.47 7.21
N ALA A 10 -23.91 -52.46 7.78
CA ALA A 10 -22.47 -52.64 7.60
C ALA A 10 -22.08 -53.26 6.24
N ARG A 11 -23.06 -53.69 5.43
CA ARG A 11 -22.85 -54.34 4.13
C ARG A 11 -23.12 -53.42 2.94
N GLN A 12 -23.27 -52.11 3.17
CA GLN A 12 -23.35 -51.15 2.09
C GLN A 12 -21.97 -51.01 1.44
N PRO A 13 -21.82 -51.28 0.12
CA PRO A 13 -20.55 -51.02 -0.55
C PRO A 13 -20.26 -49.53 -0.42
N SER A 14 -19.11 -49.19 0.17
CA SER A 14 -18.64 -47.81 0.26
C SER A 14 -18.77 -47.19 -1.14
N ALA A 15 -19.60 -46.15 -1.25
CA ALA A 15 -19.78 -45.46 -2.51
C ALA A 15 -18.41 -45.05 -3.04
N VAL A 16 -18.04 -45.55 -4.22
CA VAL A 16 -16.81 -45.14 -4.89
C VAL A 16 -16.91 -43.63 -5.08
N LEU A 17 -15.97 -42.89 -4.48
CA LEU A 17 -15.87 -41.45 -4.71
C LEU A 17 -15.53 -41.23 -6.18
N ILE A 18 -16.55 -40.96 -6.99
CA ILE A 18 -16.37 -40.54 -8.38
C ILE A 18 -15.84 -39.11 -8.32
N GLU A 19 -14.53 -38.98 -8.37
CA GLU A 19 -13.87 -37.69 -8.46
C GLU A 19 -14.27 -37.05 -9.80
N ARG A 20 -15.20 -36.10 -9.79
CA ARG A 20 -15.48 -35.30 -10.99
C ARG A 20 -14.24 -34.48 -11.30
N GLN A 21 -13.43 -34.93 -12.24
CA GLN A 21 -12.21 -34.23 -12.67
C GLN A 21 -12.51 -32.93 -13.43
N PHE A 22 -13.77 -32.73 -13.83
CA PHE A 22 -14.26 -31.57 -14.53
C PHE A 22 -15.26 -30.79 -13.68
N PHE A 23 -15.04 -29.49 -13.57
CA PHE A 23 -15.98 -28.54 -12.99
C PHE A 23 -16.43 -27.62 -14.13
N TRP A 24 -17.74 -27.62 -14.43
CA TRP A 24 -18.32 -26.75 -15.46
C TRP A 24 -17.65 -26.87 -16.85
N GLY A 25 -17.32 -28.10 -17.26
CA GLY A 25 -16.70 -28.40 -18.56
C GLY A 25 -15.19 -28.15 -18.65
N MET A 26 -14.56 -27.59 -17.61
CA MET A 26 -13.11 -27.39 -17.55
C MET A 26 -12.45 -28.40 -16.58
N PRO A 27 -11.25 -28.90 -16.90
CA PRO A 27 -10.50 -29.76 -15.99
C PRO A 27 -10.14 -28.96 -14.73
N LYS A 28 -10.41 -29.50 -13.54
CA LYS A 28 -10.13 -28.85 -12.25
C LYS A 28 -8.68 -28.37 -12.13
N ARG A 29 -7.74 -29.13 -12.71
CA ARG A 29 -6.31 -28.78 -12.77
C ARG A 29 -6.05 -27.55 -13.64
N GLY A 30 -6.77 -27.41 -14.76
CA GLY A 30 -6.69 -26.23 -15.61
C GLY A 30 -7.21 -24.99 -14.91
N LEU A 31 -8.38 -25.09 -14.27
CA LEU A 31 -8.92 -23.99 -13.45
C LEU A 31 -7.97 -23.61 -12.32
N ALA A 32 -7.39 -24.59 -11.61
CA ALA A 32 -6.42 -24.36 -10.56
C ALA A 32 -5.15 -23.65 -11.07
N LEU A 33 -4.65 -24.02 -12.26
CA LEU A 33 -3.49 -23.36 -12.87
C LEU A 33 -3.81 -21.93 -13.32
N ILE A 34 -5.00 -21.67 -13.83
CA ILE A 34 -5.45 -20.31 -14.19
C ILE A 34 -5.54 -19.44 -12.95
N LEU A 35 -6.18 -19.92 -11.88
CA LEU A 35 -6.29 -19.18 -10.62
C LEU A 35 -4.91 -18.99 -9.98
N ALA A 36 -4.05 -20.00 -9.99
CA ALA A 36 -2.69 -19.90 -9.46
C ALA A 36 -1.86 -18.85 -10.22
N ASN A 37 -1.92 -18.83 -11.56
CA ASN A 37 -1.25 -17.79 -12.35
C ASN A 37 -1.88 -16.42 -12.12
N ALA A 38 -3.20 -16.33 -12.06
CA ALA A 38 -3.93 -15.10 -11.80
C ALA A 38 -3.63 -14.53 -10.41
N LEU A 39 -3.36 -15.37 -9.41
CA LEU A 39 -2.94 -15.00 -8.05
C LEU A 39 -1.44 -14.67 -7.97
N PHE A 40 -0.61 -15.42 -8.70
CA PHE A 40 0.84 -15.25 -8.71
C PHE A 40 1.28 -13.92 -9.36
N TRP A 41 0.52 -13.44 -10.35
CA TRP A 41 0.80 -12.17 -11.05
C TRP A 41 0.19 -10.92 -10.38
N GLN A 42 -0.60 -11.07 -9.31
CA GLN A 42 -1.26 -9.94 -8.62
C GLN A 42 -0.32 -8.90 -8.00
N PRO A 43 0.85 -9.25 -7.43
CA PRO A 43 1.67 -8.28 -6.70
C PRO A 43 2.31 -7.19 -7.58
N LEU A 44 2.21 -7.28 -8.91
CA LEU A 44 2.82 -6.32 -9.82
C LEU A 44 1.94 -5.09 -10.12
N LEU A 45 0.70 -5.06 -9.64
CA LEU A 45 -0.23 -3.94 -9.86
C LEU A 45 -0.44 -3.07 -8.63
N VAL A 46 0.16 -3.39 -7.48
CA VAL A 46 0.13 -2.52 -6.31
C VAL A 46 1.15 -1.40 -6.51
N GLN A 47 0.74 -0.38 -7.26
CA GLN A 47 1.40 0.92 -7.27
C GLN A 47 1.12 1.56 -5.91
N ALA A 48 2.14 1.99 -5.19
CA ALA A 48 1.93 2.80 -4.00
C ALA A 48 1.26 4.11 -4.44
N GLU A 49 0.02 4.36 -4.01
CA GLU A 49 -0.65 5.63 -4.23
C GLU A 49 0.11 6.70 -3.43
N GLY A 50 1.01 7.44 -4.09
CA GLY A 50 2.08 8.29 -3.52
C GLY A 50 1.84 8.95 -2.16
N ILE A 51 1.83 10.29 -2.12
CA ILE A 51 1.65 11.05 -0.87
C ILE A 51 0.39 11.89 -1.00
N VAL A 52 -0.58 11.65 -0.12
CA VAL A 52 -1.82 12.40 -0.07
C VAL A 52 -1.91 13.11 1.27
N VAL A 53 -1.91 14.44 1.21
CA VAL A 53 -1.93 15.30 2.39
C VAL A 53 -3.37 15.52 2.87
N SER A 54 -3.59 15.41 4.18
CA SER A 54 -4.92 15.46 4.80
C SER A 54 -5.27 16.78 5.49
N GLY A 55 -4.48 17.84 5.30
CA GLY A 55 -4.68 19.11 5.99
C GLY A 55 -4.30 20.32 5.13
N THR A 56 -4.80 21.49 5.51
CA THR A 56 -4.57 22.76 4.81
C THR A 56 -3.20 23.38 5.05
N ASN A 57 -2.49 22.97 6.11
CA ASN A 57 -1.23 23.59 6.53
C ASN A 57 0.02 22.85 5.99
N THR A 58 -0.16 21.71 5.34
CA THR A 58 0.91 20.95 4.69
C THR A 58 0.62 20.95 3.19
N SER A 59 1.62 21.16 2.35
CA SER A 59 1.43 21.10 0.90
C SER A 59 2.46 20.21 0.22
N LEU A 60 2.04 19.58 -0.87
CA LEU A 60 2.89 18.75 -1.71
C LEU A 60 3.25 19.51 -2.98
N ASN A 61 4.54 19.55 -3.28
CA ASN A 61 5.14 20.09 -4.49
C ASN A 61 6.08 19.04 -5.08
N GLN A 62 6.74 19.38 -6.19
CA GLN A 62 7.70 18.50 -6.83
C GLN A 62 8.94 19.30 -7.23
N ALA A 63 10.12 18.72 -7.02
CA ALA A 63 11.38 19.28 -7.48
C ALA A 63 11.47 19.20 -9.02
N GLY A 64 12.39 19.96 -9.61
CA GLY A 64 12.59 19.97 -11.08
C GLY A 64 12.97 18.60 -11.67
N ASN A 65 13.46 17.67 -10.85
CA ASN A 65 13.79 16.30 -11.23
C ASN A 65 12.72 15.27 -10.85
N GLY A 66 11.54 15.69 -10.37
CA GLY A 66 10.42 14.79 -10.08
C GLY A 66 10.34 14.29 -8.63
N VAL A 67 11.32 14.56 -7.77
CA VAL A 67 11.25 14.15 -6.36
C VAL A 67 10.14 14.94 -5.63
N PRO A 68 9.21 14.27 -4.92
CA PRO A 68 8.17 14.97 -4.15
C PRO A 68 8.77 15.83 -3.03
N ILE A 69 8.22 17.02 -2.86
CA ILE A 69 8.57 17.98 -1.80
C ILE A 69 7.35 18.18 -0.92
N ILE A 70 7.46 17.87 0.36
CA ILE A 70 6.45 18.18 1.36
C ILE A 70 6.86 19.47 2.06
N ASN A 71 6.11 20.53 1.82
CA ASN A 71 6.18 21.75 2.62
C ASN A 71 5.44 21.50 3.93
N ILE A 72 6.23 21.31 4.99
CA ILE A 72 5.69 21.04 6.32
C ILE A 72 4.90 22.24 6.87
N ALA A 73 3.98 21.98 7.79
CA ALA A 73 3.21 23.00 8.47
C ALA A 73 4.06 23.91 9.36
N THR A 74 3.53 25.09 9.64
CA THR A 74 4.14 26.03 10.60
C THR A 74 4.38 25.31 11.94
N PRO A 75 5.59 25.39 12.50
CA PRO A 75 5.86 24.80 13.82
C PRO A 75 5.01 25.47 14.90
N ASN A 76 4.63 24.71 15.92
CA ASN A 76 3.99 25.26 17.11
C ASN A 76 5.01 25.98 18.02
N ALA A 77 4.56 26.47 19.18
CA ALA A 77 5.43 27.18 20.14
C ALA A 77 6.60 26.33 20.69
N SER A 78 6.51 25.00 20.62
CA SER A 78 7.58 24.08 21.01
C SER A 78 8.48 23.66 19.82
N GLY A 79 8.30 24.25 18.64
CA GLY A 79 9.06 23.92 17.44
C GLY A 79 8.58 22.67 16.70
N LEU A 80 7.48 22.05 17.12
CA LEU A 80 6.94 20.85 16.48
C LEU A 80 6.05 21.23 15.28
N SER A 81 6.37 20.67 14.10
CA SER A 81 5.50 20.73 12.93
C SER A 81 4.65 19.47 12.84
N HIS A 82 3.33 19.63 13.02
CA HIS A 82 2.37 18.53 12.93
C HIS A 82 1.77 18.47 11.52
N ASN A 83 2.01 17.36 10.81
CA ASN A 83 1.60 17.14 9.43
C ASN A 83 0.73 15.89 9.36
N GLN A 84 -0.41 15.97 8.69
CA GLN A 84 -1.35 14.86 8.56
C GLN A 84 -1.43 14.40 7.11
N PHE A 85 -1.39 13.09 6.91
CA PHE A 85 -1.41 12.46 5.60
C PHE A 85 -2.48 11.38 5.59
N GLN A 86 -3.24 11.29 4.51
CA GLN A 86 -4.10 10.15 4.24
C GLN A 86 -3.25 8.96 3.80
N GLN A 87 -2.23 9.22 2.99
CA GLN A 87 -1.25 8.25 2.52
C GLN A 87 0.14 8.87 2.53
N TYR A 88 1.12 8.12 3.01
CA TYR A 88 2.52 8.53 3.05
C TYR A 88 3.38 7.39 2.52
N ASN A 89 3.46 7.28 1.20
CA ASN A 89 4.31 6.30 0.54
C ASN A 89 5.54 6.99 -0.06
N VAL A 90 6.71 6.42 0.18
CA VAL A 90 7.98 6.95 -0.31
C VAL A 90 8.57 5.97 -1.31
N ASP A 91 8.66 6.42 -2.56
CA ASP A 91 9.26 5.63 -3.63
C ASP A 91 10.78 5.61 -3.54
N SER A 92 11.44 4.84 -4.41
CA SER A 92 12.90 4.72 -4.46
C SER A 92 13.63 6.04 -4.74
N GLN A 93 12.94 7.03 -5.32
CA GLN A 93 13.45 8.39 -5.53
C GLN A 93 13.53 9.22 -4.22
N GLY A 94 12.86 8.76 -3.16
CA GLY A 94 12.77 9.45 -1.88
C GLY A 94 11.74 10.58 -1.86
N VAL A 95 11.76 11.34 -0.77
CA VAL A 95 10.92 12.52 -0.56
C VAL A 95 11.71 13.59 0.18
N ILE A 96 11.41 14.86 -0.07
CA ILE A 96 12.02 16.00 0.60
C ILE A 96 11.03 16.58 1.60
N LEU A 97 11.39 16.64 2.88
CA LEU A 97 10.68 17.44 3.87
C LEU A 97 11.28 18.85 3.88
N ASN A 98 10.55 19.82 3.32
CA ASN A 98 11.02 21.20 3.20
C ASN A 98 10.84 21.95 4.53
N ASN A 99 11.89 21.92 5.35
CA ASN A 99 12.01 22.68 6.59
C ASN A 99 12.87 23.97 6.41
N SER A 100 12.98 24.50 5.19
CA SER A 100 13.81 25.68 4.92
C SER A 100 13.04 26.99 5.06
N THR A 101 13.61 27.93 5.82
CA THR A 101 13.13 29.31 5.98
C THR A 101 13.76 30.28 4.97
N ASN A 102 14.82 29.87 4.27
CA ASN A 102 15.45 30.66 3.22
C ASN A 102 14.58 30.68 1.96
N GLN A 103 14.74 31.68 1.09
CA GLN A 103 14.00 31.74 -0.18
C GLN A 103 14.26 30.52 -1.09
N THR A 104 15.46 29.96 -1.02
CA THR A 104 15.84 28.74 -1.73
C THR A 104 16.72 27.86 -0.84
N GLN A 105 16.70 26.56 -1.08
CA GLN A 105 17.52 25.58 -0.36
C GLN A 105 18.10 24.54 -1.30
N SER A 106 19.39 24.24 -1.17
CA SER A 106 19.99 23.10 -1.84
C SER A 106 19.65 21.81 -1.08
N THR A 107 19.10 20.83 -1.78
CA THR A 107 18.70 19.52 -1.26
C THR A 107 19.44 18.41 -2.00
N GLN A 108 19.65 17.30 -1.31
CA GLN A 108 20.39 16.15 -1.81
C GLN A 108 19.61 15.43 -2.91
N LEU A 109 18.28 15.38 -2.78
CA LEU A 109 17.42 14.62 -3.68
C LEU A 109 16.84 15.47 -4.82
N GLY A 110 16.63 16.78 -4.62
CA GLY A 110 15.87 17.63 -5.56
C GLY A 110 16.66 18.80 -6.12
N GLY A 111 17.95 18.91 -5.81
CA GLY A 111 18.74 20.09 -6.15
C GLY A 111 18.23 21.33 -5.41
N ILE A 112 18.22 22.49 -6.07
CA ILE A 112 17.73 23.73 -5.47
C ILE A 112 16.20 23.76 -5.52
N ILE A 113 15.59 23.88 -4.34
CA ILE A 113 14.14 24.03 -4.16
C ILE A 113 13.81 25.42 -3.60
N VAL A 114 12.56 25.85 -3.78
CA VAL A 114 12.04 27.07 -3.14
C VAL A 114 11.80 26.81 -1.65
N GLY A 115 12.02 27.83 -0.82
CA GLY A 115 11.73 27.82 0.62
C GLY A 115 10.28 27.50 0.95
N ASN A 116 10.05 27.02 2.17
CA ASN A 116 8.71 26.72 2.63
C ASN A 116 8.02 27.98 3.16
N SER A 117 7.03 28.48 2.42
CA SER A 117 6.22 29.66 2.78
C SER A 117 5.44 29.49 4.10
N ASN A 118 5.22 28.27 4.56
CA ASN A 118 4.48 27.99 5.79
C ASN A 118 5.29 28.35 7.05
N LEU A 119 6.63 28.37 6.98
CA LEU A 119 7.49 28.47 8.16
C LEU A 119 7.61 29.89 8.73
N ARG A 120 7.24 30.93 7.96
CA ARG A 120 7.24 32.35 8.40
C ARG A 120 8.54 32.78 9.13
N GLY A 121 9.67 32.21 8.75
CA GLY A 121 10.99 32.49 9.35
C GLY A 121 11.41 31.55 10.49
N THR A 122 10.54 30.65 10.94
CA THR A 122 10.83 29.68 12.01
C THR A 122 10.75 28.25 11.49
N ALA A 123 11.89 27.56 11.48
CA ALA A 123 11.95 26.14 11.13
C ALA A 123 11.43 25.26 12.28
N ALA A 124 10.95 24.07 11.93
CA ALA A 124 10.65 23.04 12.92
C ALA A 124 11.96 22.54 13.56
N THR A 125 11.91 22.27 14.86
CA THR A 125 13.04 21.78 15.65
C THR A 125 12.62 20.53 16.42
N THR A 126 13.61 19.74 16.83
CA THR A 126 13.42 18.56 17.68
C THR A 126 13.79 18.88 19.11
#